data_AF-A0AAD5Q8T8-F1
#
_entry.id   AF-A0AAD5Q8T8-F1
#
_cell.length_a   1.000
_cell.length_b   1.000
_cell.length_c   1.000
_cell.angle_alpha   90.00
_cell.angle_beta   90.00
_cell.angle_gamma   90.00
#
_symmetry.space_group_name_H-M   'P 1'
#
loop_
_entity.id
_entity.type
_entity.pdbx_description
1 polymer ?
#
loop_
_entity_poly.entity_id
_entity_poly.type
_entity_poly.pdbx_seq_one_letter_code
_entity_poly.pdbx_strand_id
1 'polypeptide(L)'
;MAPKGSVKAKASAPPAKQSNGVSRILILLGLVLAVVLASLVPTEQDRLPKPTDARFFPATLLQRSPLNDRVFDEATQRYAFGRWKEPIRDLRFHYDADWKQRLQNLFVNKFWHYISVDTPQYFVGAAVVKLGYVNDAFVYVVDKTTSEFEKFEFTGRLPGDLGMSFAPSSIDDKTCTSFSPLGSSEFIKFCFDSASDEWVMTSNVTMTGANHGAKRPFVADLRLRREEALTVLFPVGNDTMRPAYVHKGAGAAVRGSFRLGSAPAVDTAKVRALGGIDWTRSMALRCTRWNWVSTSFRGRVTTTSTVSGESTVEEDAAVGINLSKQVYDINGESQENAIWINGKVFVLRGVDFEVPKHAPVSQPWRVRSMAAVSGDAIDLTFTPSGGSREDHTHLVVAESDFVQPYGAFRGRVTFHVDAETRVDVDVDNAFGVVEDHYAVW
;
A
#
# COMPACT_ATOMS: atom_id res chain seq x y z
N MET A 1 101.80 26.49 10.33
CA MET A 1 100.58 26.93 11.03
C MET A 1 99.38 26.34 10.32
N ALA A 2 98.62 25.50 11.02
CA ALA A 2 97.25 25.09 10.69
C ALA A 2 96.30 26.32 10.86
N PRO A 3 95.02 26.32 10.43
CA PRO A 3 94.20 25.13 10.30
C PRO A 3 93.24 24.98 9.10
N LYS A 4 92.88 23.71 8.95
CA LYS A 4 91.87 23.11 8.09
C LYS A 4 90.47 23.68 8.41
N GLY A 5 89.79 24.19 7.38
CA GLY A 5 88.36 24.48 7.42
C GLY A 5 87.54 23.20 7.21
N SER A 6 86.66 22.90 8.15
CA SER A 6 85.78 21.74 8.16
C SER A 6 84.58 21.92 7.24
N VAL A 7 84.33 20.91 6.39
CA VAL A 7 83.08 20.78 5.64
C VAL A 7 82.00 20.28 6.59
N LYS A 8 81.05 21.15 6.96
CA LYS A 8 79.84 20.73 7.70
C LYS A 8 78.86 20.07 6.71
N ALA A 9 78.68 18.77 6.84
CA ALA A 9 77.56 18.05 6.24
C ALA A 9 76.24 18.60 6.82
N LYS A 10 75.33 19.07 5.96
CA LYS A 10 73.94 19.33 6.33
C LYS A 10 73.26 17.98 6.57
N ALA A 11 72.92 17.68 7.83
CA ALA A 11 72.02 16.59 8.15
C ALA A 11 70.64 16.89 7.54
N SER A 12 70.15 16.00 6.68
CA SER A 12 68.78 16.02 6.20
C SER A 12 67.84 15.76 7.38
N ALA A 13 66.92 16.69 7.65
CA ALA A 13 65.82 16.45 8.56
C ALA A 13 64.98 15.25 8.06
N PRO A 14 64.51 14.35 8.96
CA PRO A 14 63.63 13.27 8.54
C PRO A 14 62.33 13.85 7.96
N PRO A 15 61.72 13.20 6.95
CA PRO A 15 60.47 13.69 6.39
C PRO A 15 59.42 13.72 7.50
N ALA A 16 58.77 14.88 7.66
CA ALA A 16 57.63 15.01 8.55
C ALA A 16 56.59 13.96 8.15
N LYS A 17 56.28 13.03 9.07
CA LYS A 17 55.19 12.07 8.92
C LYS A 17 53.92 12.84 8.57
N GLN A 18 53.49 12.80 7.31
CA GLN A 18 52.14 13.22 6.94
C GLN A 18 51.17 12.46 7.83
N SER A 19 50.29 13.20 8.48
CA SER A 19 49.52 12.73 9.61
C SER A 19 48.59 11.58 9.20
N ASN A 20 48.58 10.53 10.04
CA ASN A 20 47.59 9.45 10.02
C ASN A 20 46.14 9.94 10.31
N GLY A 21 45.88 11.25 10.23
CA GLY A 21 44.60 11.87 10.58
C GLY A 21 43.47 11.48 9.63
N VAL A 22 43.73 11.50 8.31
CA VAL A 22 42.73 11.12 7.29
C VAL A 22 42.38 9.63 7.39
N SER A 23 43.37 8.77 7.62
CA SER A 23 43.15 7.32 7.83
C SER A 23 42.38 7.04 9.13
N ARG A 24 42.70 7.73 10.23
CA ARG A 24 41.95 7.59 11.49
C ARG A 24 40.52 8.09 11.38
N ILE A 25 40.27 9.18 10.66
CA ILE A 25 38.91 9.71 10.41
C ILE A 25 38.10 8.74 9.54
N LEU A 26 38.69 8.18 8.48
CA LEU A 26 38.04 7.17 7.64
C LEU A 26 37.74 5.87 8.39
N ILE A 27 38.66 5.43 9.26
CA ILE A 27 38.46 4.26 10.14
C ILE A 27 37.36 4.56 11.16
N LEU A 28 37.33 5.76 11.74
CA LEU A 28 36.27 6.16 12.68
C LEU A 28 34.91 6.23 11.99
N LEU A 29 34.84 6.82 10.78
CA LEU A 29 33.64 6.85 9.94
C LEU A 29 33.19 5.44 9.56
N GLY A 30 34.12 4.56 9.21
CA GLY A 30 33.84 3.15 8.93
C GLY A 30 33.33 2.39 10.14
N LEU A 31 33.91 2.61 11.33
CA LEU A 31 33.44 2.02 12.59
C LEU A 31 32.07 2.54 13.00
N VAL A 32 31.82 3.85 12.90
CA VAL A 32 30.52 4.44 13.18
C VAL A 32 29.47 3.91 12.21
N LEU A 33 29.79 3.82 10.91
CA LEU A 33 28.90 3.24 9.91
C LEU A 33 28.62 1.76 10.19
N ALA A 34 29.64 0.98 10.57
CA ALA A 34 29.48 -0.42 10.91
C ALA A 34 28.61 -0.63 12.17
N VAL A 35 28.79 0.20 13.20
CA VAL A 35 27.95 0.18 14.41
C VAL A 35 26.52 0.58 14.11
N VAL A 36 26.31 1.61 13.27
CA VAL A 36 24.97 2.02 12.82
C VAL A 36 24.31 0.90 12.00
N LEU A 37 25.01 0.31 11.04
CA LEU A 37 24.50 -0.82 10.26
C LEU A 37 24.17 -2.03 11.15
N ALA A 38 25.04 -2.35 12.12
CA ALA A 38 24.79 -3.42 13.08
C ALA A 38 23.56 -3.14 13.96
N SER A 39 23.34 -1.89 14.38
CA SER A 39 22.14 -1.51 15.13
C SER A 39 20.85 -1.53 14.29
N LEU A 40 20.97 -1.50 12.96
CA LEU A 40 19.85 -1.62 12.04
C LEU A 40 19.53 -3.08 11.70
N VAL A 41 20.38 -4.04 12.07
CA VAL A 41 20.07 -5.48 11.88
C VAL A 41 18.86 -5.85 12.74
N PRO A 42 17.80 -6.41 12.16
CA PRO A 42 16.58 -6.74 12.89
C PRO A 42 16.83 -7.87 13.88
N THR A 43 16.33 -7.72 15.11
CA THR A 43 16.43 -8.75 16.15
C THR A 43 15.29 -9.76 16.04
N GLU A 44 15.42 -10.94 16.68
CA GLU A 44 14.31 -11.90 16.80
C GLU A 44 13.07 -11.27 17.45
N GLN A 45 13.27 -10.39 18.43
CA GLN A 45 12.19 -9.67 19.10
C GLN A 45 11.44 -8.72 18.13
N ASP A 46 12.14 -8.14 17.16
CA ASP A 46 11.53 -7.30 16.13
C ASP A 46 10.62 -8.09 15.20
N ARG A 47 10.89 -9.40 15.01
CA ARG A 47 10.14 -10.29 14.11
C ARG A 47 8.86 -10.86 14.74
N LEU A 48 8.68 -10.72 16.06
CA LEU A 48 7.48 -11.17 16.76
C LEU A 48 6.28 -10.25 16.47
N PRO A 49 5.08 -10.79 16.18
CA PRO A 49 3.86 -9.99 16.08
C PRO A 49 3.63 -9.19 17.36
N LYS A 50 3.29 -7.91 17.22
CA LYS A 50 2.93 -7.05 18.36
C LYS A 50 1.41 -6.90 18.38
N PRO A 51 0.68 -7.60 19.26
CA PRO A 51 -0.76 -7.50 19.31
C PRO A 51 -1.18 -6.09 19.70
N THR A 52 -2.25 -5.61 19.06
CA THR A 52 -2.95 -4.40 19.48
C THR A 52 -4.28 -4.83 20.09
N ASP A 53 -4.65 -4.23 21.21
CA ASP A 53 -5.92 -4.50 21.89
C ASP A 53 -6.90 -3.33 21.73
N ALA A 54 -8.16 -3.56 22.08
CA ALA A 54 -9.24 -2.62 21.83
C ALA A 54 -9.20 -1.36 22.74
N ARG A 55 -8.27 -1.26 23.72
CA ARG A 55 -8.28 -0.19 24.72
C ARG A 55 -8.18 1.21 24.11
N PHE A 56 -7.59 1.33 22.93
CA PHE A 56 -7.25 2.61 22.31
C PHE A 56 -7.93 2.86 20.96
N PHE A 57 -8.88 2.00 20.55
CA PHE A 57 -9.49 2.10 19.23
C PHE A 57 -11.02 1.89 19.28
N PRO A 58 -11.83 2.91 18.93
CA PRO A 58 -13.27 2.77 18.93
C PRO A 58 -13.77 1.85 17.80
N ALA A 59 -14.76 1.02 18.14
CA ALA A 59 -15.32 0.03 17.21
C ALA A 59 -16.31 0.63 16.18
N THR A 60 -16.66 1.90 16.28
CA THR A 60 -17.69 2.55 15.44
C THR A 60 -17.09 3.22 14.21
N LEU A 61 -17.74 3.03 13.07
CA LEU A 61 -17.52 3.84 11.87
C LEU A 61 -18.32 5.14 12.01
N LEU A 62 -17.63 6.27 12.11
CA LEU A 62 -18.24 7.59 12.23
C LEU A 62 -18.22 8.32 10.89
N GLN A 63 -18.98 9.42 10.77
CA GLN A 63 -18.96 10.21 9.54
C GLN A 63 -17.61 10.93 9.36
N ARG A 64 -17.11 11.59 10.41
CA ARG A 64 -15.89 12.41 10.41
C ARG A 64 -15.08 12.26 11.70
N SER A 65 -13.79 12.58 11.61
CA SER A 65 -12.88 12.67 12.76
C SER A 65 -13.32 13.74 13.75
N PRO A 66 -13.21 13.51 15.08
CA PRO A 66 -13.45 14.54 16.08
C PRO A 66 -12.44 15.70 16.00
N LEU A 67 -11.30 15.50 15.32
CA LEU A 67 -10.31 16.54 15.02
C LEU A 67 -10.48 17.15 13.62
N ASN A 68 -11.61 16.87 12.96
CA ASN A 68 -11.91 17.29 11.58
C ASN A 68 -10.80 16.90 10.60
N ASP A 69 -10.07 17.88 10.07
CA ASP A 69 -9.05 17.68 9.06
C ASP A 69 -7.70 17.27 9.61
N ARG A 70 -7.54 17.07 10.93
CA ARG A 70 -6.27 16.68 11.56
C ARG A 70 -6.33 15.30 12.20
N VAL A 71 -5.18 14.65 12.32
CA VAL A 71 -5.02 13.37 13.05
C VAL A 71 -4.49 13.54 14.48
N PHE A 72 -3.76 14.63 14.75
CA PHE A 72 -3.04 14.86 16.01
C PHE A 72 -3.45 16.20 16.63
N ASP A 73 -3.74 16.19 17.93
CA ASP A 73 -3.98 17.38 18.74
C ASP A 73 -2.71 17.77 19.50
N GLU A 74 -2.11 18.90 19.08
CA GLU A 74 -0.90 19.44 19.68
C GLU A 74 -1.10 19.91 21.13
N ALA A 75 -2.30 20.37 21.51
CA ALA A 75 -2.57 20.88 22.86
C ALA A 75 -2.63 19.74 23.88
N THR A 76 -3.24 18.62 23.51
CA THR A 76 -3.38 17.45 24.39
C THR A 76 -2.32 16.37 24.16
N GLN A 77 -1.51 16.51 23.10
CA GLN A 77 -0.51 15.52 22.66
C GLN A 77 -1.13 14.14 22.42
N ARG A 78 -2.28 14.09 21.73
CA ARG A 78 -3.04 12.85 21.48
C ARG A 78 -3.50 12.75 20.04
N TYR A 79 -3.54 11.50 19.55
CA TYR A 79 -4.18 11.16 18.29
C TYR A 79 -5.66 10.84 18.50
N ALA A 80 -6.47 11.15 17.49
CA ALA A 80 -7.87 10.73 17.45
C ALA A 80 -8.00 9.39 16.75
N PHE A 81 -7.66 8.27 17.41
CA PHE A 81 -7.81 6.95 16.80
C PHE A 81 -9.27 6.59 16.50
N GLY A 82 -9.50 5.89 15.39
CA GLY A 82 -10.85 5.47 15.00
C GLY A 82 -11.03 5.27 13.50
N ARG A 83 -12.31 5.24 13.09
CA ARG A 83 -12.75 5.00 11.70
C ARG A 83 -13.72 6.05 11.21
N TRP A 84 -13.52 6.51 9.98
CA TRP A 84 -14.40 7.51 9.38
C TRP A 84 -14.74 7.25 7.92
N LYS A 85 -15.90 7.76 7.50
CA LYS A 85 -16.36 7.77 6.11
C LYS A 85 -15.71 8.86 5.25
N GLU A 86 -15.02 9.79 5.88
CA GLU A 86 -14.38 10.92 5.21
C GLU A 86 -12.86 10.94 5.42
N PRO A 87 -12.09 11.27 4.37
CA PRO A 87 -10.65 11.44 4.46
C PRO A 87 -10.24 12.61 5.34
N ILE A 88 -9.03 12.52 5.88
CA ILE A 88 -8.40 13.56 6.69
C ILE A 88 -7.32 14.24 5.83
N ARG A 89 -7.41 15.56 5.70
CA ARG A 89 -6.53 16.33 4.82
C ARG A 89 -5.14 16.57 5.40
N ASP A 90 -5.05 16.95 6.67
CA ASP A 90 -3.83 17.27 7.39
C ASP A 90 -3.36 16.05 8.21
N LEU A 91 -2.58 15.19 7.55
CA LEU A 91 -2.04 13.96 8.12
C LEU A 91 -0.70 14.16 8.83
N ARG A 92 -0.43 15.35 9.37
CA ARG A 92 0.80 15.60 10.14
C ARG A 92 0.81 14.76 11.42
N PHE A 93 1.87 13.99 11.61
CA PHE A 93 2.14 13.25 12.83
C PHE A 93 2.95 14.12 13.80
N HIS A 94 2.91 13.81 15.11
CA HIS A 94 3.54 14.62 16.17
C HIS A 94 5.01 14.97 15.90
N TYR A 95 5.75 14.08 15.25
CA TYR A 95 7.18 14.25 14.99
C TYR A 95 7.48 15.12 13.74
N ASP A 96 6.50 15.40 12.87
CA ASP A 96 6.75 16.16 11.64
C ASP A 96 7.24 17.60 11.93
N ALA A 97 6.98 18.08 13.15
CA ALA A 97 7.42 19.36 13.70
C ALA A 97 8.89 19.39 14.18
N ASP A 98 9.51 18.25 14.49
CA ASP A 98 10.87 18.19 15.07
C ASP A 98 11.89 17.57 14.10
N TRP A 99 12.87 18.37 13.66
CA TRP A 99 13.91 17.94 12.73
C TRP A 99 14.81 16.82 13.28
N LYS A 100 14.98 16.70 14.61
CA LYS A 100 15.80 15.64 15.22
C LYS A 100 15.13 14.28 15.06
N GLN A 101 13.80 14.25 15.10
CA GLN A 101 13.00 13.04 14.89
C GLN A 101 12.91 12.66 13.40
N ARG A 102 13.16 13.61 12.48
CA ARG A 102 13.17 13.35 11.02
C ARG A 102 14.19 12.32 10.55
N LEU A 103 15.32 12.14 11.24
CA LEU A 103 16.28 11.09 10.89
C LEU A 103 15.76 9.70 11.24
N GLN A 104 15.02 9.56 12.34
CA GLN A 104 14.35 8.31 12.70
C GLN A 104 13.23 7.98 11.71
N ASN A 105 12.58 8.99 11.12
CA ASN A 105 11.51 8.83 10.13
C ASN A 105 11.94 8.05 8.89
N LEU A 106 13.21 8.14 8.48
CA LEU A 106 13.70 7.38 7.32
C LEU A 106 13.49 5.86 7.48
N PHE A 107 13.47 5.38 8.73
CA PHE A 107 13.33 3.96 9.03
C PHE A 107 11.92 3.55 9.45
N VAL A 108 11.11 4.47 10.00
CA VAL A 108 9.76 4.12 10.50
C VAL A 108 8.61 4.64 9.64
N ASN A 109 8.77 5.77 8.95
CA ASN A 109 7.66 6.37 8.21
C ASN A 109 7.60 5.76 6.81
N LYS A 110 6.47 5.14 6.50
CA LYS A 110 6.26 4.39 5.26
C LYS A 110 4.96 4.84 4.61
N PHE A 111 4.96 4.96 3.28
CA PHE A 111 3.78 5.36 2.53
C PHE A 111 3.52 4.43 1.35
N TRP A 112 2.26 4.17 1.10
CA TRP A 112 1.76 3.42 -0.05
C TRP A 112 0.61 4.18 -0.68
N HIS A 113 0.59 4.24 -2.00
CA HIS A 113 -0.55 4.72 -2.77
C HIS A 113 -0.75 3.73 -3.91
N TYR A 114 -1.80 2.93 -3.82
CA TYR A 114 -2.19 1.93 -4.79
C TYR A 114 -3.52 2.32 -5.42
N ILE A 115 -3.63 2.08 -6.73
CA ILE A 115 -4.87 2.20 -7.50
C ILE A 115 -5.05 0.94 -8.33
N SER A 116 -6.28 0.42 -8.37
CA SER A 116 -6.69 -0.63 -9.29
C SER A 116 -7.85 -0.20 -10.17
N VAL A 117 -7.89 -0.72 -11.39
CA VAL A 117 -9.01 -0.57 -12.32
C VAL A 117 -9.29 -1.91 -12.98
N ASP A 118 -10.50 -2.42 -12.80
CA ASP A 118 -11.00 -3.59 -13.50
C ASP A 118 -11.92 -3.19 -14.66
N THR A 119 -11.68 -3.81 -15.81
CA THR A 119 -12.51 -3.73 -17.01
C THR A 119 -12.78 -5.15 -17.51
N PRO A 120 -13.77 -5.42 -18.37
CA PRO A 120 -13.97 -6.78 -18.90
C PRO A 120 -12.73 -7.41 -19.57
N GLN A 121 -11.86 -6.61 -20.20
CA GLN A 121 -10.71 -7.10 -20.98
C GLN A 121 -9.38 -7.02 -20.22
N TYR A 122 -9.24 -6.06 -19.31
CA TYR A 122 -7.99 -5.76 -18.63
C TYR A 122 -8.19 -5.50 -17.16
N PHE A 123 -7.19 -5.87 -16.37
CA PHE A 123 -7.03 -5.41 -14.99
C PHE A 123 -5.75 -4.60 -14.89
N VAL A 124 -5.85 -3.38 -14.35
CA VAL A 124 -4.72 -2.47 -14.14
C VAL A 124 -4.47 -2.36 -12.64
N GLY A 125 -3.23 -2.57 -12.22
CA GLY A 125 -2.78 -2.31 -10.85
C GLY A 125 -1.56 -1.40 -10.86
N ALA A 126 -1.55 -0.36 -10.05
CA ALA A 126 -0.42 0.57 -9.97
C ALA A 126 -0.16 1.00 -8.54
N ALA A 127 1.12 1.11 -8.17
CA ALA A 127 1.51 1.62 -6.86
C ALA A 127 2.71 2.56 -6.94
N VAL A 128 2.77 3.48 -5.99
CA VAL A 128 3.98 4.22 -5.62
C VAL A 128 4.18 4.05 -4.12
N VAL A 129 5.39 3.67 -3.73
CA VAL A 129 5.76 3.28 -2.37
C VAL A 129 6.98 4.07 -1.93
N LYS A 130 6.86 4.72 -0.77
CA LYS A 130 7.95 5.45 -0.12
C LYS A 130 8.35 4.72 1.15
N LEU A 131 9.55 4.13 1.15
CA LEU A 131 10.10 3.43 2.31
C LEU A 131 11.11 4.26 3.11
N GLY A 132 11.41 5.47 2.64
CA GLY A 132 12.33 6.43 3.29
C GLY A 132 13.75 6.36 2.73
N TYR A 133 14.38 5.17 2.77
CA TYR A 133 15.72 4.95 2.20
C TYR A 133 15.71 4.37 0.78
N VAL A 134 14.55 3.92 0.31
CA VAL A 134 14.31 3.45 -1.06
C VAL A 134 12.86 3.74 -1.43
N ASN A 135 12.61 3.93 -2.71
CA ASN A 135 11.26 3.97 -3.27
C ASN A 135 11.04 2.82 -4.23
N ASP A 136 9.79 2.43 -4.40
CA ASP A 136 9.35 1.46 -5.39
C ASP A 136 8.11 2.00 -6.09
N ALA A 137 8.02 1.80 -7.40
CA ALA A 137 6.85 2.16 -8.16
C ALA A 137 6.62 1.17 -9.27
N PHE A 138 5.36 0.84 -9.52
CA PHE A 138 5.00 -0.06 -10.59
C PHE A 138 3.63 0.25 -11.16
N VAL A 139 3.44 -0.15 -12.40
CA VAL A 139 2.13 -0.30 -13.01
C VAL A 139 2.15 -1.57 -13.85
N TYR A 140 1.13 -2.40 -13.71
CA TYR A 140 0.93 -3.57 -14.54
C TYR A 140 -0.47 -3.59 -15.15
N VAL A 141 -0.58 -4.25 -16.30
CA VAL A 141 -1.83 -4.54 -17.00
C VAL A 141 -1.88 -6.04 -17.26
N VAL A 142 -2.92 -6.70 -16.77
CA VAL A 142 -3.23 -8.10 -17.08
C VAL A 142 -4.24 -8.12 -18.21
N ASP A 143 -3.92 -8.81 -19.31
CA ASP A 143 -4.82 -9.01 -20.44
C ASP A 143 -5.67 -10.27 -20.24
N LYS A 144 -6.92 -10.08 -19.79
CA LYS A 144 -7.89 -11.14 -19.49
C LYS A 144 -8.46 -11.81 -20.74
N THR A 145 -8.13 -11.31 -21.94
CA THR A 145 -8.58 -11.89 -23.20
C THR A 145 -7.65 -12.97 -23.74
N THR A 146 -6.42 -13.02 -23.22
CA THR A 146 -5.44 -14.06 -23.56
C THR A 146 -5.68 -15.33 -22.72
N SER A 147 -5.36 -16.50 -23.27
CA SER A 147 -5.49 -17.78 -22.54
C SER A 147 -4.57 -17.86 -21.32
N GLU A 148 -3.48 -17.10 -21.31
CA GLU A 148 -2.47 -17.11 -20.25
C GLU A 148 -2.57 -15.92 -19.29
N PHE A 149 -3.58 -15.04 -19.46
CA PHE A 149 -3.71 -13.80 -18.68
C PHE A 149 -2.38 -13.01 -18.62
N GLU A 150 -1.78 -12.76 -19.79
CA GLU A 150 -0.44 -12.17 -19.88
C GLU A 150 -0.39 -10.81 -19.16
N LYS A 151 0.57 -10.68 -18.22
CA LYS A 151 0.87 -9.43 -17.53
C LYS A 151 1.94 -8.64 -18.28
N PHE A 152 1.67 -7.36 -18.51
CA PHE A 152 2.66 -6.36 -18.91
C PHE A 152 2.96 -5.45 -17.74
N GLU A 153 4.23 -5.22 -17.43
CA GLU A 153 4.63 -4.48 -16.24
C GLU A 153 5.74 -3.45 -16.51
N PHE A 154 5.60 -2.28 -15.90
CA PHE A 154 6.69 -1.35 -15.66
C PHE A 154 6.98 -1.34 -14.16
N THR A 155 8.26 -1.37 -13.80
CA THR A 155 8.71 -1.24 -12.40
C THR A 155 9.91 -0.31 -12.35
N GLY A 156 10.01 0.48 -11.28
CA GLY A 156 11.12 1.38 -11.03
C GLY A 156 11.42 1.47 -9.54
N ARG A 157 12.71 1.52 -9.22
CA ARG A 157 13.21 1.56 -7.85
C ARG A 157 14.42 2.48 -7.80
N LEU A 158 14.38 3.50 -6.94
CA LEU A 158 15.47 4.45 -6.76
C LEU A 158 15.80 4.64 -5.27
N PRO A 159 17.06 4.99 -4.93
CA PRO A 159 17.42 5.32 -3.56
C PRO A 159 16.65 6.53 -3.02
N GLY A 160 16.22 6.44 -1.76
CA GLY A 160 15.47 7.47 -1.06
C GLY A 160 14.25 7.96 -1.83
N ASP A 161 14.12 9.28 -1.95
CA ASP A 161 13.03 9.92 -2.67
C ASP A 161 13.43 10.36 -4.09
N LEU A 162 14.54 9.86 -4.64
CA LEU A 162 14.98 10.25 -5.99
C LEU A 162 13.91 9.90 -7.03
N GLY A 163 13.59 10.87 -7.89
CA GLY A 163 12.57 10.70 -8.93
C GLY A 163 11.14 10.58 -8.39
N MET A 164 10.90 10.78 -7.09
CA MET A 164 9.60 10.59 -6.46
C MET A 164 9.10 11.89 -5.79
N SER A 165 7.80 12.11 -5.87
CA SER A 165 7.07 13.00 -4.97
C SER A 165 5.90 12.23 -4.36
N PHE A 166 5.52 12.53 -3.12
CA PHE A 166 4.44 11.81 -2.45
C PHE A 166 3.46 12.81 -1.83
N ALA A 167 2.18 12.70 -2.18
CA ALA A 167 1.14 13.57 -1.67
C ALA A 167 1.03 13.46 -0.14
N PRO A 168 0.94 14.58 0.62
CA PRO A 168 0.81 14.54 2.08
C PRO A 168 -0.45 13.81 2.59
N SER A 169 -1.51 13.75 1.79
CA SER A 169 -2.70 12.95 2.03
C SER A 169 -3.30 12.46 0.72
N SER A 170 -4.20 11.48 0.83
CA SER A 170 -4.98 10.92 -0.29
C SER A 170 -5.85 11.96 -1.02
N ILE A 171 -6.11 13.11 -0.42
CA ILE A 171 -6.95 14.19 -0.98
C ILE A 171 -6.21 15.53 -1.05
N ASP A 172 -4.88 15.50 -1.07
CA ASP A 172 -4.08 16.70 -1.33
C ASP A 172 -4.19 17.10 -2.81
N ASP A 173 -4.74 18.28 -3.06
CA ASP A 173 -4.98 18.82 -4.40
C ASP A 173 -3.84 19.71 -4.92
N LYS A 174 -2.74 19.79 -4.16
CA LYS A 174 -1.57 20.62 -4.48
C LYS A 174 -0.38 19.79 -4.93
N THR A 175 -0.24 18.59 -4.39
CA THR A 175 0.89 17.70 -4.59
C THR A 175 0.38 16.34 -5.03
N CYS A 176 0.93 15.84 -6.13
CA CYS A 176 0.64 14.49 -6.59
C CYS A 176 1.66 13.49 -6.05
N THR A 177 1.22 12.28 -5.74
CA THR A 177 2.13 11.14 -5.65
C THR A 177 2.61 10.81 -7.06
N SER A 178 3.92 10.71 -7.28
CA SER A 178 4.48 10.45 -8.59
C SER A 178 5.84 9.79 -8.51
N PHE A 179 6.17 9.05 -9.56
CA PHE A 179 7.49 8.47 -9.78
C PHE A 179 7.90 8.67 -11.24
N SER A 180 9.15 9.08 -11.46
CA SER A 180 9.79 9.24 -12.76
C SER A 180 11.25 8.79 -12.67
N PRO A 181 11.68 7.79 -13.47
CA PRO A 181 13.07 7.38 -13.51
C PRO A 181 14.00 8.53 -13.92
N LEU A 182 15.21 8.56 -13.38
CA LEU A 182 16.21 9.57 -13.73
C LEU A 182 16.61 9.44 -15.21
N GLY A 183 16.57 10.56 -15.94
CA GLY A 183 16.93 10.59 -17.36
C GLY A 183 15.90 9.95 -18.30
N SER A 184 14.70 9.60 -17.81
CA SER A 184 13.59 9.11 -18.61
C SER A 184 12.45 10.13 -18.66
N SER A 185 11.61 10.07 -19.70
CA SER A 185 10.33 10.78 -19.77
C SER A 185 9.17 9.95 -19.23
N GLU A 186 9.44 8.73 -18.76
CA GLU A 186 8.44 7.81 -18.24
C GLU A 186 7.96 8.23 -16.85
N PHE A 187 6.67 8.04 -16.56
CA PHE A 187 6.12 8.41 -15.26
C PHE A 187 4.86 7.63 -14.87
N ILE A 188 4.64 7.56 -13.56
CA ILE A 188 3.37 7.22 -12.91
C ILE A 188 3.01 8.39 -12.01
N LYS A 189 1.75 8.85 -12.06
CA LYS A 189 1.31 10.01 -11.28
C LYS A 189 -0.14 9.85 -10.82
N PHE A 190 -0.36 10.03 -9.52
CA PHE A 190 -1.65 10.04 -8.85
C PHE A 190 -1.88 11.40 -8.22
N CYS A 191 -2.88 12.13 -8.71
CA CYS A 191 -3.31 13.41 -8.17
C CYS A 191 -4.72 13.30 -7.60
N PHE A 192 -5.11 14.28 -6.80
CA PHE A 192 -6.50 14.49 -6.43
C PHE A 192 -6.99 15.81 -7.05
N ASP A 193 -8.10 15.76 -7.77
CA ASP A 193 -8.80 16.95 -8.28
C ASP A 193 -9.95 17.28 -7.33
N SER A 194 -9.79 18.34 -6.54
CA SER A 194 -10.80 18.77 -5.59
C SER A 194 -12.03 19.42 -6.23
N ALA A 195 -11.95 19.86 -7.50
CA ALA A 195 -13.09 20.44 -8.20
C ALA A 195 -14.06 19.37 -8.71
N SER A 196 -13.54 18.24 -9.19
CA SER A 196 -14.37 17.10 -9.61
C SER A 196 -14.57 16.03 -8.53
N ASP A 197 -13.81 16.11 -7.42
CA ASP A 197 -13.79 15.12 -6.34
C ASP A 197 -13.34 13.74 -6.84
N GLU A 198 -12.28 13.71 -7.63
CA GLU A 198 -11.76 12.52 -8.31
C GLU A 198 -10.26 12.32 -8.04
N TRP A 199 -9.85 11.06 -7.90
CA TRP A 199 -8.44 10.68 -8.03
C TRP A 199 -8.08 10.52 -9.50
N VAL A 200 -7.00 11.15 -9.92
CA VAL A 200 -6.54 11.16 -11.31
C VAL A 200 -5.22 10.40 -11.40
N MET A 201 -5.27 9.22 -12.01
CA MET A 201 -4.09 8.44 -12.38
C MET A 201 -3.70 8.76 -13.83
N THR A 202 -2.50 9.28 -14.02
CA THR A 202 -1.88 9.44 -15.34
C THR A 202 -0.58 8.65 -15.41
N SER A 203 -0.30 8.08 -16.57
CA SER A 203 0.95 7.36 -16.79
C SER A 203 1.35 7.36 -18.26
N ASN A 204 2.65 7.37 -18.50
CA ASN A 204 3.27 7.11 -19.80
C ASN A 204 4.55 6.30 -19.54
N VAL A 205 4.52 5.00 -19.82
CA VAL A 205 5.63 4.08 -19.53
C VAL A 205 5.76 3.03 -20.61
N THR A 206 6.94 2.42 -20.73
CA THR A 206 7.13 1.20 -21.50
C THR A 206 7.01 -0.02 -20.58
N MET A 207 6.05 -0.88 -20.87
CA MET A 207 5.82 -2.12 -20.11
C MET A 207 6.47 -3.31 -20.79
N THR A 208 6.91 -4.29 -20.01
CA THR A 208 7.48 -5.56 -20.48
C THR A 208 6.52 -6.71 -20.16
N GLY A 209 6.19 -7.53 -21.16
CA GLY A 209 5.34 -8.72 -21.01
C GLY A 209 6.05 -9.85 -20.28
N ALA A 210 5.35 -10.53 -19.36
CA ALA A 210 5.93 -11.56 -18.50
C ALA A 210 6.37 -12.83 -19.26
N ASN A 211 5.65 -13.22 -20.32
CA ASN A 211 5.86 -14.52 -20.97
C ASN A 211 6.97 -14.47 -22.03
N HIS A 212 7.01 -13.39 -22.81
CA HIS A 212 7.93 -13.26 -23.95
C HIS A 212 8.80 -11.99 -23.94
N GLY A 213 8.74 -11.18 -22.88
CA GLY A 213 9.53 -9.94 -22.78
C GLY A 213 9.13 -8.85 -23.78
N ALA A 214 7.96 -8.97 -24.40
CA ALA A 214 7.49 -8.02 -25.41
C ALA A 214 7.31 -6.63 -24.78
N LYS A 215 7.87 -5.59 -25.41
CA LYS A 215 7.75 -4.21 -24.94
C LYS A 215 6.55 -3.52 -25.57
N ARG A 216 5.70 -2.91 -24.74
CA ARG A 216 4.51 -2.16 -25.19
C ARG A 216 4.43 -0.81 -24.47
N PRO A 217 4.20 0.31 -25.18
CA PRO A 217 3.89 1.56 -24.52
C PRO A 217 2.54 1.45 -23.80
N PHE A 218 2.44 2.03 -22.62
CA PHE A 218 1.20 2.19 -21.87
C PHE A 218 0.98 3.66 -21.56
N VAL A 219 -0.18 4.16 -21.94
CA VAL A 219 -0.62 5.53 -21.67
C VAL A 219 -1.98 5.49 -21.01
N ALA A 220 -2.15 6.24 -19.93
CA ALA A 220 -3.39 6.27 -19.16
C ALA A 220 -3.73 7.70 -18.68
N ASP A 221 -5.01 8.04 -18.72
CA ASP A 221 -5.68 9.11 -17.96
C ASP A 221 -6.96 8.50 -17.39
N LEU A 222 -6.92 8.12 -16.12
CA LEU A 222 -7.97 7.40 -15.42
C LEU A 222 -8.44 8.22 -14.22
N ARG A 223 -9.75 8.35 -14.07
CA ARG A 223 -10.38 9.15 -13.02
C ARG A 223 -11.31 8.29 -12.20
N LEU A 224 -11.00 8.16 -10.92
CA LEU A 224 -11.80 7.41 -9.95
C LEU A 224 -12.59 8.42 -9.13
N ARG A 225 -13.92 8.35 -9.22
CA ARG A 225 -14.78 9.21 -8.42
C ARG A 225 -14.68 8.82 -6.95
N ARG A 226 -14.52 9.80 -6.07
CA ARG A 226 -14.56 9.54 -4.63
C ARG A 226 -15.97 9.23 -4.18
N GLU A 227 -16.09 8.14 -3.41
CA GLU A 227 -17.32 7.67 -2.77
C GLU A 227 -17.12 7.67 -1.24
N GLU A 228 -18.00 7.03 -0.46
CA GLU A 228 -17.74 6.88 0.97
C GLU A 228 -16.41 6.13 1.18
N ALA A 229 -15.55 6.65 2.04
CA ALA A 229 -14.26 6.03 2.33
C ALA A 229 -14.35 5.05 3.50
N LEU A 230 -13.40 4.13 3.59
CA LEU A 230 -12.99 3.59 4.89
C LEU A 230 -11.66 4.23 5.24
N THR A 231 -11.68 5.15 6.20
CA THR A 231 -10.47 5.72 6.75
C THR A 231 -10.24 5.20 8.16
N VAL A 232 -8.99 4.90 8.48
CA VAL A 232 -8.60 4.34 9.77
C VAL A 232 -7.41 5.14 10.28
N LEU A 233 -7.43 5.54 11.54
CA LEU A 233 -6.21 5.92 12.27
C LEU A 233 -5.99 4.90 13.39
N PHE A 234 -4.91 4.13 13.30
CA PHE A 234 -4.65 2.95 14.13
C PHE A 234 -3.40 3.12 15.01
N PRO A 235 -3.44 2.74 16.31
CA PRO A 235 -2.27 2.75 17.20
C PRO A 235 -1.44 1.46 17.03
N VAL A 236 -0.43 1.49 16.17
CA VAL A 236 0.34 0.29 15.80
C VAL A 236 1.12 -0.25 17.00
N GLY A 237 0.94 -1.54 17.31
CA GLY A 237 1.70 -2.23 18.35
C GLY A 237 1.38 -1.75 19.76
N ASN A 238 0.13 -1.35 20.02
CA ASN A 238 -0.32 -0.78 21.30
C ASN A 238 0.44 0.49 21.73
N ASP A 239 1.04 1.21 20.79
CA ASP A 239 1.73 2.48 21.02
C ASP A 239 0.87 3.63 20.51
N THR A 240 0.30 4.41 21.43
CA THR A 240 -0.58 5.54 21.11
C THR A 240 0.15 6.71 20.46
N MET A 241 1.49 6.67 20.38
CA MET A 241 2.28 7.64 19.62
C MET A 241 2.78 7.07 18.29
N ARG A 242 2.36 5.86 17.90
CA ARG A 242 2.70 5.22 16.64
C ARG A 242 1.47 5.03 15.73
N PRO A 243 0.93 6.09 15.12
CA PRO A 243 -0.21 5.98 14.22
C PRO A 243 0.12 5.29 12.89
N ALA A 244 -0.88 4.61 12.35
CA ALA A 244 -1.03 4.33 10.94
C ALA A 244 -2.35 4.90 10.43
N TYR A 245 -2.28 5.77 9.42
CA TYR A 245 -3.44 6.26 8.71
C TYR A 245 -3.63 5.47 7.42
N VAL A 246 -4.87 5.05 7.17
CA VAL A 246 -5.28 4.33 5.98
C VAL A 246 -6.50 5.02 5.39
N HIS A 247 -6.58 5.08 4.06
CA HIS A 247 -7.77 5.45 3.29
C HIS A 247 -7.97 4.41 2.19
N LYS A 248 -9.02 3.58 2.33
CA LYS A 248 -9.49 2.66 1.31
C LYS A 248 -10.75 3.19 0.63
N GLY A 249 -10.85 2.93 -0.66
CA GLY A 249 -12.10 3.02 -1.43
C GLY A 249 -12.11 1.93 -2.48
N ALA A 250 -13.26 1.35 -2.79
CA ALA A 250 -13.37 0.28 -3.78
C ALA A 250 -14.74 0.31 -4.46
N GLY A 251 -14.85 -0.28 -5.65
CA GLY A 251 -16.09 -0.31 -6.41
C GLY A 251 -16.45 1.02 -7.09
N ALA A 252 -15.53 2.00 -7.09
CA ALA A 252 -15.77 3.33 -7.63
C ALA A 252 -15.83 3.31 -9.16
N ALA A 253 -16.74 4.07 -9.75
CA ALA A 253 -16.81 4.22 -11.20
C ALA A 253 -15.55 4.91 -11.75
N VAL A 254 -15.00 4.35 -12.83
CA VAL A 254 -13.80 4.87 -13.51
C VAL A 254 -14.18 5.55 -14.82
N ARG A 255 -13.61 6.73 -15.06
CA ARG A 255 -13.71 7.46 -16.35
C ARG A 255 -12.33 7.69 -16.94
N GLY A 256 -12.31 8.17 -18.19
CA GLY A 256 -11.09 8.40 -18.95
C GLY A 256 -10.74 7.23 -19.87
N SER A 257 -9.46 7.04 -20.16
CA SER A 257 -9.02 5.98 -21.05
C SER A 257 -7.59 5.55 -20.81
N PHE A 258 -7.28 4.33 -21.23
CA PHE A 258 -5.90 3.86 -21.31
C PHE A 258 -5.66 3.07 -22.60
N ARG A 259 -4.40 2.90 -22.96
CA ARG A 259 -3.99 2.12 -24.14
C ARG A 259 -2.72 1.34 -23.84
N LEU A 260 -2.72 0.06 -24.19
CA LEU A 260 -1.56 -0.83 -24.14
C LEU A 260 -1.12 -1.21 -25.55
N GLY A 261 0.11 -0.88 -25.93
CA GLY A 261 0.66 -1.15 -27.25
C GLY A 261 -0.09 -0.43 -28.38
N SER A 262 -0.34 -1.15 -29.47
CA SER A 262 -1.10 -0.68 -30.62
C SER A 262 -2.60 -0.97 -30.54
N ALA A 263 -3.08 -1.56 -29.43
CA ALA A 263 -4.50 -1.83 -29.25
C ALA A 263 -5.32 -0.51 -29.24
N PRO A 264 -6.61 -0.55 -29.60
CA PRO A 264 -7.50 0.59 -29.40
C PRO A 264 -7.50 1.05 -27.94
N ALA A 265 -7.67 2.36 -27.72
CA ALA A 265 -7.82 2.88 -26.37
C ALA A 265 -9.11 2.34 -25.74
N VAL A 266 -9.02 1.89 -24.49
CA VAL A 266 -10.16 1.44 -23.69
C VAL A 266 -10.78 2.67 -23.04
N ASP A 267 -12.01 2.97 -23.43
CA ASP A 267 -12.86 3.99 -22.79
C ASP A 267 -13.53 3.37 -21.58
N THR A 268 -13.07 3.74 -20.38
CA THR A 268 -13.46 3.08 -19.12
C THR A 268 -14.92 3.29 -18.76
N ALA A 269 -15.50 4.42 -19.18
CA ALA A 269 -16.92 4.69 -18.97
C ALA A 269 -17.79 3.78 -19.84
N LYS A 270 -17.43 3.57 -21.11
CA LYS A 270 -18.18 2.70 -22.03
C LYS A 270 -18.17 1.24 -21.60
N VAL A 271 -17.04 0.76 -21.09
CA VAL A 271 -16.91 -0.62 -20.57
C VAL A 271 -17.32 -0.74 -19.10
N ARG A 272 -17.85 0.33 -18.51
CA ARG A 272 -18.39 0.39 -17.15
C ARG A 272 -17.41 -0.08 -16.08
N ALA A 273 -16.14 0.29 -16.24
CA ALA A 273 -15.03 -0.08 -15.37
C ALA A 273 -15.23 0.40 -13.94
N LEU A 274 -14.72 -0.39 -12.99
CA LEU A 274 -14.69 -0.07 -11.57
C LEU A 274 -13.26 -0.06 -11.07
N GLY A 275 -12.98 0.67 -10.00
CA GLY A 275 -11.65 0.77 -9.43
C GLY A 275 -11.65 0.96 -7.93
N GLY A 276 -10.46 0.85 -7.36
CA GLY A 276 -10.22 1.06 -5.95
C GLY A 276 -8.94 1.84 -5.69
N ILE A 277 -8.85 2.40 -4.48
CA ILE A 277 -7.67 3.06 -3.96
C ILE A 277 -7.29 2.46 -2.61
N ASP A 278 -5.99 2.46 -2.35
CA ASP A 278 -5.44 2.27 -1.02
C ASP A 278 -4.32 3.27 -0.82
N TRP A 279 -4.56 4.23 0.06
CA TRP A 279 -3.55 5.19 0.48
C TRP A 279 -3.24 4.97 1.95
N THR A 280 -1.97 4.75 2.26
CA THR A 280 -1.53 4.45 3.63
C THR A 280 -0.30 5.28 3.98
N ARG A 281 -0.29 5.85 5.19
CA ARG A 281 0.89 6.40 5.87
C ARG A 281 1.01 5.73 7.23
N SER A 282 2.10 5.02 7.48
CA SER A 282 2.31 4.28 8.71
C SER A 282 3.64 4.64 9.37
N MET A 283 3.60 4.87 10.69
CA MET A 283 4.78 4.64 11.52
C MET A 283 4.95 3.13 11.72
N ALA A 284 5.51 2.47 10.71
CA ALA A 284 5.56 1.04 10.64
C ALA A 284 6.37 0.43 11.80
N LEU A 285 6.03 -0.82 12.15
CA LEU A 285 6.91 -1.67 12.93
C LEU A 285 8.13 -2.06 12.09
N ARG A 286 9.21 -2.45 12.78
CA ARG A 286 10.42 -2.98 12.13
C ARG A 286 10.10 -4.19 11.25
N CYS A 287 9.19 -5.06 11.72
CA CYS A 287 8.61 -6.17 10.97
C CYS A 287 7.14 -5.87 10.70
N THR A 288 6.72 -5.92 9.45
CA THR A 288 5.32 -5.78 9.03
C THR A 288 4.92 -7.04 8.27
N ARG A 289 3.71 -7.55 8.53
CA ARG A 289 3.13 -8.67 7.81
C ARG A 289 1.71 -8.32 7.42
N TRP A 290 1.28 -8.73 6.24
CA TRP A 290 -0.14 -8.70 5.93
C TRP A 290 -0.54 -9.74 4.92
N ASN A 291 -1.81 -10.13 5.03
CA ASN A 291 -2.55 -10.67 3.91
C ASN A 291 -3.57 -9.64 3.45
N TRP A 292 -3.86 -9.58 2.16
CA TRP A 292 -4.77 -8.60 1.59
C TRP A 292 -5.64 -9.18 0.48
N VAL A 293 -6.84 -8.61 0.31
CA VAL A 293 -7.77 -8.80 -0.80
C VAL A 293 -8.13 -7.42 -1.32
N SER A 294 -8.06 -7.25 -2.64
CA SER A 294 -8.64 -6.11 -3.34
C SER A 294 -9.34 -6.56 -4.60
N THR A 295 -10.64 -6.26 -4.71
CA THR A 295 -11.41 -6.51 -5.92
C THR A 295 -12.52 -5.47 -6.07
N SER A 296 -12.84 -5.12 -7.31
CA SER A 296 -13.97 -4.28 -7.67
C SER A 296 -14.67 -4.91 -8.87
N PHE A 297 -15.97 -5.15 -8.76
CA PHE A 297 -16.73 -5.94 -9.73
C PHE A 297 -18.20 -5.52 -9.73
N ARG A 298 -18.94 -5.99 -10.74
CA ARG A 298 -20.39 -5.87 -10.79
C ARG A 298 -21.01 -7.18 -10.33
N GLY A 299 -21.97 -7.13 -9.41
CA GLY A 299 -22.52 -8.33 -8.80
C GLY A 299 -23.96 -8.19 -8.34
N ARG A 300 -24.58 -9.34 -8.07
CA ARG A 300 -25.93 -9.42 -7.49
C ARG A 300 -25.86 -9.13 -5.99
N VAL A 301 -26.69 -8.19 -5.53
CA VAL A 301 -26.87 -7.84 -4.12
C VAL A 301 -28.32 -8.06 -3.74
N THR A 302 -28.56 -8.83 -2.67
CA THR A 302 -29.87 -9.05 -2.08
C THR A 302 -29.94 -8.38 -0.71
N THR A 303 -30.93 -7.51 -0.50
CA THR A 303 -31.18 -6.88 0.80
C THR A 303 -32.48 -7.44 1.36
N THR A 304 -32.43 -8.03 2.55
CA THR A 304 -33.56 -8.71 3.19
C THR A 304 -33.87 -8.09 4.55
N SER A 305 -35.14 -7.75 4.78
CA SER A 305 -35.63 -7.39 6.11
C SER A 305 -35.71 -8.64 6.97
N THR A 306 -34.99 -8.66 8.10
CA THR A 306 -35.01 -9.79 9.04
C THR A 306 -36.31 -9.88 9.83
N VAL A 307 -37.13 -8.82 9.82
CA VAL A 307 -38.43 -8.74 10.50
C VAL A 307 -39.57 -9.26 9.61
N SER A 308 -39.64 -8.76 8.37
CA SER A 308 -40.74 -9.12 7.44
C SER A 308 -40.41 -10.31 6.53
N GLY A 309 -39.12 -10.59 6.30
CA GLY A 309 -38.66 -11.59 5.33
C GLY A 309 -38.70 -11.10 3.87
N GLU A 310 -39.11 -9.86 3.61
CA GLU A 310 -39.11 -9.28 2.26
C GLU A 310 -37.68 -9.00 1.78
N SER A 311 -37.41 -9.30 0.51
CA SER A 311 -36.11 -9.12 -0.13
C SER A 311 -36.21 -8.24 -1.38
N THR A 312 -35.21 -7.38 -1.57
CA THR A 312 -34.96 -6.65 -2.82
C THR A 312 -33.66 -7.15 -3.44
N VAL A 313 -33.62 -7.24 -4.77
CA VAL A 313 -32.46 -7.76 -5.51
C VAL A 313 -32.01 -6.73 -6.55
N GLU A 314 -30.73 -6.41 -6.54
CA GLU A 314 -30.06 -5.61 -7.55
C GLU A 314 -29.04 -6.51 -8.28
N GLU A 315 -29.24 -6.74 -9.58
CA GLU A 315 -28.46 -7.72 -10.36
C GLU A 315 -27.06 -7.24 -10.76
N ASP A 316 -26.82 -5.94 -10.76
CA ASP A 316 -25.66 -5.32 -11.42
C ASP A 316 -25.11 -4.14 -10.60
N ALA A 317 -25.06 -4.33 -9.28
CA ALA A 317 -24.55 -3.34 -8.33
C ALA A 317 -23.04 -3.18 -8.49
N ALA A 318 -22.52 -1.96 -8.30
CA ALA A 318 -21.08 -1.74 -8.21
C ALA A 318 -20.61 -2.17 -6.81
N VAL A 319 -19.73 -3.17 -6.75
CA VAL A 319 -19.23 -3.75 -5.51
C VAL A 319 -17.70 -3.63 -5.44
N GLY A 320 -17.18 -3.26 -4.28
CA GLY A 320 -15.76 -3.29 -3.97
C GLY A 320 -15.50 -4.01 -2.65
N ILE A 321 -14.46 -4.83 -2.56
CA ILE A 321 -14.11 -5.56 -1.34
C ILE A 321 -12.65 -5.29 -0.98
N ASN A 322 -12.43 -4.90 0.29
CA ASN A 322 -11.11 -4.83 0.92
C ASN A 322 -11.11 -5.72 2.16
N LEU A 323 -10.25 -6.73 2.20
CA LEU A 323 -10.04 -7.56 3.39
C LEU A 323 -8.55 -7.64 3.68
N SER A 324 -8.18 -7.64 4.95
CA SER A 324 -6.80 -7.84 5.38
C SER A 324 -6.72 -8.59 6.71
N LYS A 325 -5.49 -8.98 7.03
CA LYS A 325 -5.10 -9.58 8.30
C LYS A 325 -3.62 -9.26 8.59
N GLN A 326 -3.23 -9.32 9.86
CA GLN A 326 -1.87 -9.26 10.40
C GLN A 326 -1.20 -7.87 10.53
N VAL A 327 -1.82 -6.78 10.07
CA VAL A 327 -1.19 -5.44 10.10
C VAL A 327 -1.89 -4.43 11.02
N TYR A 328 -3.22 -4.31 10.95
CA TYR A 328 -4.02 -3.35 11.72
C TYR A 328 -5.12 -4.08 12.49
N ASP A 329 -4.70 -5.15 13.17
CA ASP A 329 -5.60 -6.10 13.82
C ASP A 329 -5.82 -5.74 15.29
N ILE A 330 -7.07 -5.85 15.72
CA ILE A 330 -7.45 -5.87 17.14
C ILE A 330 -7.96 -7.26 17.45
N ASN A 331 -7.30 -7.95 18.38
CA ASN A 331 -7.62 -9.34 18.72
C ASN A 331 -7.67 -10.27 17.48
N GLY A 332 -6.85 -10.00 16.47
CA GLY A 332 -6.80 -10.74 15.21
C GLY A 332 -7.82 -10.33 14.15
N GLU A 333 -8.73 -9.39 14.46
CA GLU A 333 -9.67 -8.82 13.48
C GLU A 333 -9.10 -7.51 12.90
N SER A 334 -8.84 -7.48 11.59
CA SER A 334 -8.41 -6.25 10.92
C SER A 334 -9.48 -5.16 10.99
N GLN A 335 -9.05 -3.94 11.30
CA GLN A 335 -9.94 -2.78 11.37
C GLN A 335 -10.17 -2.09 10.03
N GLU A 336 -9.54 -2.55 8.95
CA GLU A 336 -9.70 -2.02 7.60
C GLU A 336 -10.54 -2.93 6.67
N ASN A 337 -11.19 -3.96 7.22
CA ASN A 337 -12.07 -4.83 6.44
C ASN A 337 -13.38 -4.11 6.10
N ALA A 338 -13.74 -4.04 4.82
CA ALA A 338 -14.98 -3.43 4.35
C ALA A 338 -15.42 -3.90 2.97
N ILE A 339 -16.69 -3.68 2.70
CA ILE A 339 -17.33 -3.82 1.39
C ILE A 339 -18.01 -2.50 1.02
N TRP A 340 -17.93 -2.13 -0.25
CA TRP A 340 -18.61 -0.99 -0.84
C TRP A 340 -19.70 -1.51 -1.75
N ILE A 341 -20.90 -0.94 -1.65
CA ILE A 341 -22.03 -1.24 -2.55
C ILE A 341 -22.59 0.10 -3.02
N ASN A 342 -22.51 0.35 -4.32
CA ASN A 342 -22.95 1.60 -4.96
C ASN A 342 -22.44 2.86 -4.23
N GLY A 343 -21.15 2.83 -3.86
CA GLY A 343 -20.45 3.91 -3.19
C GLY A 343 -20.73 4.10 -1.71
N LYS A 344 -21.50 3.22 -1.08
CA LYS A 344 -21.67 3.18 0.39
C LYS A 344 -20.77 2.13 1.01
N VAL A 345 -20.07 2.49 2.07
CA VAL A 345 -19.14 1.60 2.78
C VAL A 345 -19.84 0.88 3.93
N PHE A 346 -19.55 -0.40 4.08
CA PHE A 346 -19.97 -1.25 5.19
C PHE A 346 -18.74 -1.94 5.77
N VAL A 347 -18.51 -1.74 7.07
CA VAL A 347 -17.42 -2.39 7.80
C VAL A 347 -17.70 -3.89 7.90
N LEU A 348 -16.68 -4.68 7.60
CA LEU A 348 -16.69 -6.12 7.80
C LEU A 348 -15.82 -6.50 9.00
N ARG A 349 -16.02 -7.72 9.51
CA ARG A 349 -15.29 -8.27 10.65
C ARG A 349 -14.00 -8.98 10.23
N GLY A 350 -13.28 -9.54 11.20
CA GLY A 350 -12.07 -10.32 10.96
C GLY A 350 -12.27 -11.54 10.06
N VAL A 351 -11.29 -11.75 9.19
CA VAL A 351 -11.19 -12.93 8.32
C VAL A 351 -9.89 -13.68 8.54
N ASP A 352 -9.89 -14.97 8.22
CA ASP A 352 -8.72 -15.82 8.06
C ASP A 352 -8.40 -16.01 6.59
N PHE A 353 -7.10 -16.04 6.30
CA PHE A 353 -6.54 -16.35 4.99
C PHE A 353 -5.93 -17.75 5.04
N GLU A 354 -6.49 -18.69 4.28
CA GLU A 354 -5.88 -19.97 4.00
C GLU A 354 -4.95 -19.81 2.78
N VAL A 355 -3.74 -19.31 3.04
CA VAL A 355 -2.69 -19.12 2.01
C VAL A 355 -2.07 -20.47 1.61
N PRO A 356 -2.00 -20.81 0.31
CA PRO A 356 -1.35 -22.05 -0.13
C PRO A 356 0.15 -22.04 0.19
N LYS A 357 0.58 -22.93 1.09
CA LYS A 357 1.96 -22.94 1.62
C LYS A 357 3.06 -23.23 0.60
N HIS A 358 2.75 -23.94 -0.50
CA HIS A 358 3.76 -24.43 -1.44
C HIS A 358 3.67 -23.81 -2.83
N ALA A 359 2.54 -23.17 -3.15
CA ALA A 359 2.29 -22.61 -4.48
C ALA A 359 1.24 -21.49 -4.43
N PRO A 360 1.49 -20.41 -3.67
CA PRO A 360 0.54 -19.31 -3.47
C PRO A 360 0.15 -18.62 -4.79
N VAL A 361 0.98 -18.72 -5.83
CA VAL A 361 0.70 -18.11 -7.14
C VAL A 361 -0.14 -18.96 -8.09
N SER A 362 -0.37 -20.24 -7.78
CA SER A 362 -1.09 -21.16 -8.68
C SER A 362 -2.19 -21.97 -8.02
N GLN A 363 -2.22 -22.06 -6.69
CA GLN A 363 -3.28 -22.75 -5.96
C GLN A 363 -4.34 -21.77 -5.43
N PRO A 364 -5.61 -22.21 -5.29
CA PRO A 364 -6.66 -21.36 -4.75
C PRO A 364 -6.44 -20.99 -3.28
N TRP A 365 -6.74 -19.73 -2.94
CA TRP A 365 -6.76 -19.24 -1.56
C TRP A 365 -8.19 -19.25 -1.05
N ARG A 366 -8.36 -19.46 0.25
CA ARG A 366 -9.68 -19.27 0.90
C ARG A 366 -9.62 -18.11 1.88
N VAL A 367 -10.62 -17.25 1.84
CA VAL A 367 -10.78 -16.14 2.78
C VAL A 367 -12.13 -16.29 3.47
N ARG A 368 -12.09 -16.49 4.78
CA ARG A 368 -13.28 -16.86 5.58
C ARG A 368 -13.41 -16.04 6.84
N SER A 369 -14.63 -15.79 7.32
CA SER A 369 -14.83 -15.15 8.63
C SER A 369 -14.21 -15.97 9.77
N MET A 370 -13.53 -15.31 10.71
CA MET A 370 -12.91 -15.98 11.88
C MET A 370 -13.94 -16.61 12.83
N ALA A 371 -15.13 -16.00 12.94
CA ALA A 371 -16.30 -16.56 13.59
C ALA A 371 -17.54 -15.91 12.95
N ALA A 372 -18.51 -16.71 12.52
CA ALA A 372 -19.80 -16.19 12.07
C ALA A 372 -20.56 -15.66 13.30
N VAL A 373 -20.46 -14.36 13.55
CA VAL A 373 -21.20 -13.68 14.62
C VAL A 373 -22.46 -13.10 14.00
N SER A 374 -23.61 -13.36 14.62
CA SER A 374 -24.90 -12.82 14.18
C SER A 374 -25.31 -13.16 12.73
N GLY A 375 -24.78 -14.24 12.15
CA GLY A 375 -25.08 -14.63 10.77
C GLY A 375 -24.25 -13.90 9.69
N ASP A 376 -23.35 -13.01 10.08
CA ASP A 376 -22.35 -12.45 9.17
C ASP A 376 -21.37 -13.56 8.75
N ALA A 377 -21.12 -13.68 7.45
CA ALA A 377 -20.29 -14.73 6.90
C ALA A 377 -19.62 -14.28 5.60
N ILE A 378 -18.30 -14.45 5.54
CA ILE A 378 -17.50 -14.31 4.34
C ILE A 378 -16.98 -15.72 4.03
N ASP A 379 -17.20 -16.20 2.81
CA ASP A 379 -16.56 -17.41 2.29
C ASP A 379 -16.23 -17.16 0.82
N LEU A 380 -14.97 -16.81 0.57
CA LEU A 380 -14.45 -16.49 -0.75
C LEU A 380 -13.34 -17.48 -1.11
N THR A 381 -13.36 -17.95 -2.34
CA THR A 381 -12.26 -18.68 -2.96
C THR A 381 -11.66 -17.81 -4.05
N PHE A 382 -10.37 -17.50 -3.93
CA PHE A 382 -9.60 -16.84 -4.98
C PHE A 382 -8.87 -17.89 -5.80
N THR A 383 -9.00 -17.83 -7.13
CA THR A 383 -8.27 -18.70 -8.06
C THR A 383 -7.27 -17.86 -8.85
N PRO A 384 -5.95 -18.07 -8.66
CA PRO A 384 -4.94 -17.36 -9.45
C PRO A 384 -5.09 -17.62 -10.95
N SER A 385 -4.84 -16.60 -11.76
CA SER A 385 -4.91 -16.66 -13.23
C SER A 385 -3.56 -16.94 -13.90
N GLY A 386 -2.61 -17.55 -13.18
CA GLY A 386 -1.34 -18.02 -13.74
C GLY A 386 -0.17 -17.04 -13.66
N GLY A 387 -0.31 -15.93 -12.94
CA GLY A 387 0.80 -15.02 -12.67
C GLY A 387 0.60 -14.14 -11.44
N SER A 388 1.61 -13.32 -11.17
CA SER A 388 1.75 -12.55 -9.94
C SER A 388 2.64 -11.33 -10.17
N ARG A 389 2.55 -10.35 -9.28
CA ARG A 389 3.66 -9.43 -9.00
C ARG A 389 4.37 -9.91 -7.75
N GLU A 390 5.69 -9.95 -7.78
CA GLU A 390 6.51 -10.45 -6.68
C GLU A 390 7.72 -9.55 -6.43
N ASP A 391 8.15 -9.47 -5.17
CA ASP A 391 9.42 -8.85 -4.77
C ASP A 391 10.06 -9.65 -3.62
N HIS A 392 11.19 -10.29 -3.94
CA HIS A 392 11.98 -11.14 -3.04
C HIS A 392 13.34 -10.49 -2.78
N THR A 393 13.33 -9.41 -2.01
CA THR A 393 14.53 -8.63 -1.68
C THR A 393 15.09 -9.07 -0.34
N HIS A 394 16.33 -9.56 -0.31
CA HIS A 394 17.06 -9.90 0.93
C HIS A 394 18.36 -9.09 1.05
N LEU A 395 18.31 -8.00 1.81
CA LEU A 395 19.45 -7.15 2.14
C LEU A 395 19.78 -7.26 3.64
N VAL A 396 20.99 -6.84 4.04
CA VAL A 396 21.45 -6.93 5.44
C VAL A 396 20.54 -6.17 6.42
N VAL A 397 19.99 -5.04 5.99
CA VAL A 397 19.14 -4.17 6.82
C VAL A 397 17.67 -4.20 6.43
N ALA A 398 17.32 -4.79 5.28
CA ALA A 398 15.96 -4.81 4.78
C ALA A 398 15.62 -6.15 4.13
N GLU A 399 14.43 -6.67 4.42
CA GLU A 399 13.92 -7.91 3.85
C GLU A 399 12.50 -7.66 3.33
N SER A 400 12.17 -8.19 2.16
CA SER A 400 10.82 -8.18 1.62
C SER A 400 10.60 -9.49 0.88
N ASP A 401 9.54 -10.20 1.24
CA ASP A 401 8.98 -11.35 0.54
C ASP A 401 7.52 -11.01 0.27
N PHE A 402 7.27 -10.51 -0.94
CA PHE A 402 5.98 -10.01 -1.41
C PHE A 402 5.49 -10.87 -2.56
N VAL A 403 4.27 -11.39 -2.43
CA VAL A 403 3.58 -12.10 -3.50
C VAL A 403 2.18 -11.56 -3.64
N GLN A 404 1.85 -11.03 -4.83
CA GLN A 404 0.53 -10.54 -5.20
C GLN A 404 0.04 -11.27 -6.46
N PRO A 405 -0.58 -12.46 -6.32
CA PRO A 405 -1.25 -13.12 -7.43
C PRO A 405 -2.49 -12.32 -7.85
N TYR A 406 -2.75 -12.29 -9.15
CA TYR A 406 -4.01 -11.79 -9.71
C TYR A 406 -4.88 -12.94 -10.20
N GLY A 407 -6.19 -12.76 -10.14
CA GLY A 407 -7.13 -13.83 -10.46
C GLY A 407 -8.57 -13.47 -10.12
N ALA A 408 -9.41 -14.50 -10.03
CA ALA A 408 -10.84 -14.33 -9.84
C ALA A 408 -11.31 -14.87 -8.48
N PHE A 409 -12.17 -14.09 -7.82
CA PHE A 409 -12.89 -14.49 -6.63
C PHE A 409 -14.25 -15.11 -6.99
N ARG A 410 -14.63 -16.14 -6.23
CA ARG A 410 -15.99 -16.70 -6.19
C ARG A 410 -16.40 -17.00 -4.76
N GLY A 411 -17.66 -16.76 -4.42
CA GLY A 411 -18.21 -17.07 -3.11
C GLY A 411 -19.37 -16.15 -2.73
N ARG A 412 -19.50 -15.89 -1.42
CA ARG A 412 -20.54 -15.00 -0.89
C ARG A 412 -20.02 -14.17 0.28
N VAL A 413 -20.55 -12.95 0.38
CA VAL A 413 -20.43 -12.10 1.57
C VAL A 413 -21.83 -11.82 2.10
N THR A 414 -22.06 -12.17 3.36
CA THR A 414 -23.30 -11.89 4.10
C THR A 414 -22.94 -11.01 5.30
N PHE A 415 -23.67 -9.91 5.48
CA PHE A 415 -23.49 -9.03 6.64
C PHE A 415 -24.80 -8.33 7.02
N HIS A 416 -24.90 -7.90 8.27
CA HIS A 416 -26.01 -7.09 8.76
C HIS A 416 -25.62 -5.61 8.77
N VAL A 417 -26.46 -4.76 8.18
CA VAL A 417 -26.29 -3.30 8.21
C VAL A 417 -26.71 -2.76 9.58
N ASP A 418 -27.79 -3.32 10.11
CA ASP A 418 -28.37 -3.05 11.42
C ASP A 418 -29.10 -4.32 11.92
N ALA A 419 -29.87 -4.21 13.01
CA ALA A 419 -30.58 -5.35 13.58
C ALA A 419 -31.69 -5.92 12.67
N GLU A 420 -32.18 -5.13 11.71
CA GLU A 420 -33.37 -5.44 10.91
C GLU A 420 -33.04 -5.69 9.43
N THR A 421 -31.80 -5.45 9.01
CA THR A 421 -31.39 -5.47 7.61
C THR A 421 -30.17 -6.37 7.38
N ARG A 422 -30.38 -7.46 6.65
CA ARG A 422 -29.32 -8.35 6.16
C ARG A 422 -29.04 -8.09 4.69
N VAL A 423 -27.77 -8.10 4.31
CA VAL A 423 -27.31 -7.98 2.93
C VAL A 423 -26.49 -9.21 2.55
N ASP A 424 -26.79 -9.76 1.37
CA ASP A 424 -26.07 -10.87 0.74
C ASP A 424 -25.52 -10.41 -0.61
N VAL A 425 -24.22 -10.61 -0.83
CA VAL A 425 -23.52 -10.28 -2.06
C VAL A 425 -22.97 -11.55 -2.67
N ASP A 426 -23.44 -11.88 -3.87
CA ASP A 426 -22.90 -12.99 -4.65
C ASP A 426 -21.63 -12.51 -5.36
N VAL A 427 -20.53 -13.25 -5.13
CA VAL A 427 -19.24 -12.98 -5.75
C VAL A 427 -19.02 -14.06 -6.80
N ASP A 428 -19.02 -13.69 -8.08
CA ASP A 428 -18.71 -14.60 -9.17
C ASP A 428 -17.84 -13.91 -10.22
N ASN A 429 -16.75 -14.57 -10.59
CA ASN A 429 -15.75 -14.06 -11.53
C ASN A 429 -15.28 -12.62 -11.23
N ALA A 430 -15.22 -12.26 -9.94
CA ALA A 430 -14.78 -10.94 -9.52
C ALA A 430 -13.25 -10.89 -9.60
N PHE A 431 -12.72 -10.19 -10.60
CA PHE A 431 -11.26 -10.14 -10.79
C PHE A 431 -10.61 -9.20 -9.77
N GLY A 432 -9.42 -9.54 -9.32
CA GLY A 432 -8.68 -8.74 -8.34
C GLY A 432 -7.38 -9.42 -7.94
N VAL A 433 -6.90 -9.05 -6.76
CA VAL A 433 -5.64 -9.55 -6.20
C VAL A 433 -5.79 -10.03 -4.78
N VAL A 434 -4.94 -10.99 -4.42
CA VAL A 434 -4.60 -11.30 -3.03
C VAL A 434 -3.15 -10.95 -2.78
N GLU A 435 -2.77 -10.72 -1.52
CA GLU A 435 -1.37 -10.57 -1.13
C GLU A 435 -1.00 -11.46 0.04
N ASP A 436 0.24 -11.92 0.04
CA ASP A 436 0.99 -12.34 1.22
C ASP A 436 2.29 -11.54 1.22
N HIS A 437 2.48 -10.72 2.25
CA HIS A 437 3.66 -9.88 2.37
C HIS A 437 4.28 -10.02 3.75
N TYR A 438 5.57 -10.32 3.73
CA TYR A 438 6.48 -10.19 4.85
C TYR A 438 7.52 -9.11 4.55
N ALA A 439 7.65 -8.12 5.43
CA ALA A 439 8.69 -7.11 5.29
C ALA A 439 9.38 -6.77 6.61
N VAL A 440 10.67 -6.49 6.52
CA VAL A 440 11.53 -6.08 7.62
C VAL A 440 12.28 -4.83 7.16
N TRP A 441 11.92 -3.64 7.67
CA TRP A 441 12.38 -2.33 7.16
C TRP A 441 13.61 -1.68 7.79
#